data_AF-A0ABD1RJ04-F1
#
_entry.id   AF-A0ABD1RJ04-F1
#
_cell.length_a   1.000
_cell.length_b   1.000
_cell.length_c   1.000
_cell.angle_alpha   90.00
_cell.angle_beta   90.00
_cell.angle_gamma   90.00
#
_symmetry.space_group_name_H-M   'P 1'
#
loop_
_entity.id
_entity.type
_entity.pdbx_description
1 polymer ?
#
loop_
_entity_poly.entity_id
_entity_poly.type
_entity_poly.pdbx_seq_one_letter_code
_entity_poly.pdbx_strand_id
1 'polypeptide(L)'
;MLQLFLSEPTWVDDNGNDKSAEQRKSLLSELESLIQSLISSGGRSEARLWLCNTLSGISSISPRRQRELFVSLLTSKPTKWHVAAQLLQLVFDKQPRKVGPIIAKKSYMLEDFFRGNPRRILQWFSNFAGSGGLEHGKGAKALSQFAFVNRDLCWEELEWKGKHGQSPAMVATKPQYFLDLDVQRTVENFLEYVPEFWSSHEFSESLKDGEILDIDTKFFVDLFVDLMYKEDFEEIWEVIDEFLTEESFSFLCHHLLIILKEQELQLFLGLISKYLNPRSQSIDYGNASQWLEIILSNCTADWIINQLLLLNAVTTQGRQLLRLMQEEGSEDLKEKIKKLVFQLCESGYANDLAPIVKECFNRKTIEAIKLLSLQSWAIHFRLSEEFHSPESWESLFITNGIRFRKSNKYALLHDEFSEDYGSDWDERYSKTLKSKKKRKHKKKRRRSFDPDKSDENELKDFDLSNNRLGLQSKAGDWLLSTDGYSTTWSSVDLPEHLSKHCFSLWLKWAFSKWRDVA
;
A
#
# COMPACT_ATOMS: atom_id res chain seq x y z
N MET A 1 -33.34 19.58 -4.99
CA MET A 1 -33.42 18.11 -5.15
C MET A 1 -32.16 17.66 -5.88
N LEU A 2 -31.38 16.74 -5.31
CA LEU A 2 -30.07 16.36 -5.86
C LEU A 2 -30.23 15.41 -7.05
N GLN A 3 -29.70 15.81 -8.22
CA GLN A 3 -29.61 14.96 -9.41
C GLN A 3 -28.21 14.34 -9.53
N LEU A 4 -28.16 13.03 -9.76
CA LEU A 4 -26.94 12.22 -9.88
C LEU A 4 -26.46 12.05 -11.33
N PHE A 5 -27.24 12.50 -12.31
CA PHE A 5 -26.91 12.44 -13.75
C PHE A 5 -26.47 11.03 -14.20
N LEU A 6 -27.31 10.03 -13.96
CA LEU A 6 -27.02 8.61 -14.24
C LEU A 6 -27.36 8.15 -15.66
N SER A 7 -28.14 8.96 -16.40
CA SER A 7 -28.54 8.68 -17.78
C SER A 7 -27.65 9.44 -18.76
N GLU A 8 -27.34 8.82 -19.90
CA GLU A 8 -26.54 9.47 -20.94
C GLU A 8 -27.25 10.75 -21.45
N PRO A 9 -26.58 11.90 -21.49
CA PRO A 9 -27.19 13.15 -21.91
C PRO A 9 -27.56 13.13 -23.40
N THR A 10 -28.66 13.79 -23.76
CA THR A 10 -29.03 13.99 -25.17
C THR A 10 -28.13 15.04 -25.81
N TRP A 11 -27.25 14.61 -26.72
CA TRP A 11 -26.26 15.42 -27.43
C TRP A 11 -26.85 16.35 -28.52
N VAL A 12 -28.05 16.90 -28.34
CA VAL A 12 -28.67 17.79 -29.34
C VAL A 12 -27.88 19.10 -29.39
N ASP A 13 -27.54 19.56 -30.59
CA ASP A 13 -26.84 20.83 -30.88
C ASP A 13 -27.74 22.03 -30.60
N ASP A 14 -28.08 22.27 -29.33
CA ASP A 14 -28.74 23.49 -28.92
C ASP A 14 -27.68 24.48 -28.42
N ASN A 15 -27.44 25.53 -29.20
CA ASN A 15 -26.53 26.65 -28.93
C ASN A 15 -26.93 27.50 -27.69
N GLY A 16 -27.80 26.98 -26.82
CA GLY A 16 -28.50 27.73 -25.77
C GLY A 16 -27.90 27.69 -24.36
N ASN A 17 -26.93 26.81 -24.05
CA ASN A 17 -26.53 26.56 -22.65
C ASN A 17 -25.08 26.93 -22.27
N ASP A 18 -24.42 27.78 -23.07
CA ASP A 18 -23.01 28.15 -22.89
C ASP A 18 -22.75 28.92 -21.58
N LYS A 19 -23.71 29.77 -21.15
CA LYS A 19 -23.60 30.55 -19.91
C LYS A 19 -23.71 29.71 -18.63
N SER A 20 -24.56 28.69 -18.62
CA SER A 20 -24.73 27.78 -17.47
C SER A 20 -23.48 26.91 -17.28
N ALA A 21 -22.94 26.40 -18.39
CA ALA A 21 -21.72 25.62 -18.40
C ALA A 21 -20.50 26.42 -17.89
N GLU A 22 -20.34 27.66 -18.35
CA GLU A 22 -19.27 28.55 -17.90
C GLU A 22 -19.42 28.94 -16.42
N GLN A 23 -20.64 29.17 -15.93
CA GLN A 23 -20.90 29.41 -14.51
C GLN A 23 -20.55 28.18 -13.66
N ARG A 24 -20.93 26.98 -14.10
CA ARG A 24 -20.61 25.74 -13.37
C ARG A 24 -19.10 25.48 -13.34
N LYS A 25 -18.41 25.79 -14.43
CA LYS A 25 -16.96 25.69 -14.54
C LYS A 25 -16.24 26.71 -13.65
N SER A 26 -16.73 27.95 -13.56
CA SER A 26 -16.16 28.92 -12.62
C SER A 26 -16.31 28.45 -11.18
N LEU A 27 -17.47 27.89 -10.81
CA LEU A 27 -17.70 27.32 -9.49
C LEU A 27 -16.79 26.11 -9.20
N LEU A 28 -16.58 25.22 -10.18
CA LEU A 28 -15.65 24.10 -10.05
C LEU A 28 -14.19 24.55 -9.94
N SER A 29 -13.80 25.61 -10.66
CA SER A 29 -12.47 26.21 -10.55
C SER A 29 -12.24 26.87 -9.19
N GLU A 30 -13.27 27.51 -8.63
CA GLU A 30 -13.22 28.06 -7.28
C GLU A 30 -13.08 26.93 -6.25
N LEU A 31 -13.87 25.86 -6.41
CA LEU A 31 -13.79 24.68 -5.55
C LEU A 31 -12.40 24.02 -5.62
N GLU A 32 -11.83 23.87 -6.81
CA GLU A 32 -10.45 23.41 -7.03
C GLU A 32 -9.46 24.22 -6.21
N SER A 33 -9.53 25.56 -6.30
CA SER A 33 -8.61 26.45 -5.60
C SER A 33 -8.69 26.29 -4.07
N LEU A 34 -9.89 26.10 -3.52
CA LEU A 34 -10.11 25.92 -2.10
C LEU A 34 -9.58 24.56 -1.61
N ILE A 35 -9.85 23.48 -2.34
CA ILE A 35 -9.34 22.14 -2.01
C ILE A 35 -7.82 22.12 -2.12
N GLN A 36 -7.27 22.75 -3.17
CA GLN A 36 -5.82 22.83 -3.35
C GLN A 36 -5.15 23.65 -2.24
N SER A 37 -5.79 24.72 -1.78
CA SER A 37 -5.34 25.48 -0.61
C SER A 37 -5.30 24.62 0.64
N LEU A 38 -6.36 23.84 0.90
CA LEU A 38 -6.46 22.93 2.06
C LEU A 38 -5.33 21.89 2.05
N ILE A 39 -5.11 21.24 0.89
CA ILE A 39 -4.02 20.27 0.73
C ILE A 39 -2.65 20.93 0.89
N SER A 40 -2.50 22.18 0.47
CA SER A 40 -1.20 22.87 0.53
C SER A 40 -0.85 23.42 1.92
N SER A 41 -1.84 23.78 2.73
CA SER A 41 -1.62 24.42 4.05
C SER A 41 -1.39 23.45 5.20
N GLY A 42 -1.98 22.25 5.16
CA GLY A 42 -1.91 21.26 6.25
C GLY A 42 -1.88 19.81 5.77
N GLY A 43 -2.76 19.46 4.83
CA GLY A 43 -2.92 18.07 4.37
C GLY A 43 -1.89 17.55 3.36
N ARG A 44 -0.74 18.22 3.17
CA ARG A 44 0.21 17.86 2.09
C ARG A 44 0.82 16.48 2.29
N SER A 45 1.22 16.18 3.52
CA SER A 45 1.80 14.88 3.91
C SER A 45 0.78 13.77 3.76
N GLU A 46 -0.47 14.02 4.17
CA GLU A 46 -1.55 13.03 4.08
C GLU A 46 -1.95 12.75 2.63
N ALA A 47 -2.13 13.80 1.82
CA ALA A 47 -2.41 13.66 0.39
C ALA A 47 -1.29 12.89 -0.33
N ARG A 48 -0.04 13.11 0.07
CA ARG A 48 1.10 12.36 -0.45
C ARG A 48 1.03 10.89 -0.07
N LEU A 49 0.74 10.58 1.19
CA LEU A 49 0.58 9.19 1.65
C LEU A 49 -0.54 8.49 0.89
N TRP A 50 -1.69 9.16 0.70
CA TRP A 50 -2.78 8.62 -0.09
C TRP A 50 -2.36 8.31 -1.53
N LEU A 51 -1.56 9.19 -2.16
CA LEU A 51 -1.04 8.94 -3.51
C LEU A 51 -0.11 7.72 -3.52
N CYS A 52 0.81 7.61 -2.57
CA CYS A 52 1.69 6.43 -2.45
C CYS A 52 0.89 5.13 -2.27
N ASN A 53 -0.18 5.15 -1.47
CA ASN A 53 -1.05 4.00 -1.26
C ASN A 53 -1.88 3.66 -2.51
N THR A 54 -2.36 4.65 -3.26
CA THR A 54 -3.05 4.36 -4.53
C THR A 54 -2.07 3.79 -5.58
N LEU A 55 -0.83 4.31 -5.63
CA LEU A 55 0.22 3.80 -6.51
C LEU A 55 0.58 2.35 -6.18
N SER A 56 0.71 2.00 -4.89
CA SER A 56 1.06 0.64 -4.46
C SER A 56 0.03 -0.41 -4.88
N GLY A 57 -1.21 0.00 -5.17
CA GLY A 57 -2.28 -0.86 -5.65
C GLY A 57 -2.29 -1.12 -7.17
N ILE A 58 -1.36 -0.56 -7.94
CA ILE A 58 -1.31 -0.78 -9.40
C ILE A 58 -0.88 -2.22 -9.69
N SER A 59 -1.74 -2.96 -10.38
CA SER A 59 -1.55 -4.39 -10.66
C SER A 59 -1.07 -4.69 -12.09
N SER A 60 -0.97 -3.68 -12.96
CA SER A 60 -0.62 -3.88 -14.38
C SER A 60 0.88 -4.00 -14.65
N ILE A 61 1.71 -3.62 -13.67
CA ILE A 61 3.16 -3.61 -13.80
C ILE A 61 3.68 -5.04 -13.59
N SER A 62 4.26 -5.60 -14.65
CA SER A 62 4.93 -6.91 -14.56
C SER A 62 6.22 -6.81 -13.71
N PRO A 63 6.66 -7.90 -13.05
CA PRO A 63 7.89 -7.91 -12.26
C PRO A 63 9.13 -7.37 -12.99
N ARG A 64 9.28 -7.68 -14.28
CA ARG A 64 10.38 -7.17 -15.12
C ARG A 64 10.37 -5.65 -15.24
N ARG A 65 9.19 -5.06 -15.50
CA ARG A 65 9.02 -3.60 -15.60
C ARG A 65 9.16 -2.91 -14.24
N GLN A 66 8.73 -3.55 -13.17
CA GLN A 66 8.96 -3.08 -11.80
C GLN A 66 10.45 -2.99 -11.49
N ARG A 67 11.23 -4.04 -11.79
CA ARG A 67 12.68 -4.03 -11.65
C ARG A 67 13.29 -2.86 -12.43
N GLU A 68 12.96 -2.73 -13.72
CA GLU A 68 13.44 -1.62 -14.57
C GLU A 68 13.08 -0.24 -14.01
N LEU A 69 11.88 -0.07 -13.47
CA LEU A 69 11.42 1.18 -12.85
C LEU A 69 12.24 1.56 -11.62
N PHE A 70 12.43 0.64 -10.68
CA PHE A 70 13.18 0.92 -9.44
C PHE A 70 14.69 1.04 -9.69
N VAL A 71 15.26 0.25 -10.60
CA VAL A 71 16.67 0.41 -11.01
C VAL A 71 16.88 1.76 -11.71
N SER A 72 15.95 2.17 -12.58
CA SER A 72 15.98 3.51 -13.20
C SER A 72 15.91 4.62 -12.15
N LEU A 73 15.11 4.43 -11.09
CA LEU A 73 15.06 5.39 -9.99
C LEU A 73 16.40 5.47 -9.25
N LEU A 74 17.00 4.34 -8.86
CA LEU A 74 18.27 4.29 -8.13
C LEU A 74 19.44 4.90 -8.91
N THR A 75 19.51 4.61 -10.21
CA THR A 75 20.58 5.07 -11.12
C THR A 75 20.39 6.51 -11.62
N SER A 76 19.19 7.08 -11.47
CA SER A 76 18.92 8.46 -11.91
C SER A 76 19.71 9.49 -11.10
N LYS A 77 20.16 10.57 -11.74
CA LYS A 77 20.89 11.67 -11.07
C LYS A 77 19.93 12.69 -10.43
N PRO A 78 20.27 13.28 -9.27
CA PRO A 78 21.38 12.93 -8.37
C PRO A 78 21.16 11.56 -7.72
N THR A 79 22.22 10.85 -7.35
CA THR A 79 22.14 9.51 -6.75
C THR A 79 21.30 9.51 -5.47
N LYS A 80 20.37 8.56 -5.36
CA LYS A 80 19.44 8.45 -4.23
C LYS A 80 19.98 7.51 -3.16
N TRP A 81 21.06 7.93 -2.49
CA TRP A 81 21.74 7.17 -1.43
C TRP A 81 20.77 6.63 -0.36
N HIS A 82 19.85 7.47 0.11
CA HIS A 82 18.86 7.09 1.12
C HIS A 82 17.84 6.03 0.64
N VAL A 83 17.48 6.03 -0.66
CA VAL A 83 16.59 5.01 -1.23
C VAL A 83 17.32 3.68 -1.38
N ALA A 84 18.58 3.72 -1.82
CA ALA A 84 19.43 2.53 -1.88
C ALA A 84 19.65 1.94 -0.49
N ALA A 85 19.91 2.80 0.50
CA ALA A 85 20.07 2.40 1.90
C ALA A 85 18.82 1.69 2.44
N GLN A 86 17.63 2.26 2.22
CA GLN A 86 16.37 1.63 2.61
C GLN A 86 16.14 0.30 1.88
N LEU A 87 16.44 0.23 0.59
CA LEU A 87 16.30 -1.00 -0.18
C LEU A 87 17.23 -2.10 0.34
N LEU A 88 18.50 -1.78 0.57
CA LEU A 88 19.48 -2.72 1.14
C LEU A 88 19.08 -3.19 2.53
N GLN A 89 18.53 -2.31 3.37
CA GLN A 89 18.00 -2.72 4.66
C GLN A 89 16.89 -3.78 4.51
N LEU A 90 15.95 -3.58 3.57
CA LEU A 90 14.90 -4.58 3.30
C LEU A 90 15.48 -5.91 2.77
N VAL A 91 16.54 -5.84 1.96
CA VAL A 91 17.26 -7.03 1.47
C VAL A 91 17.94 -7.76 2.64
N PHE A 92 18.55 -7.04 3.58
CA PHE A 92 19.20 -7.62 4.75
C PHE A 92 18.18 -8.29 5.67
N ASP A 93 17.02 -7.65 5.88
CA ASP A 93 15.96 -8.16 6.73
C ASP A 93 15.30 -9.43 6.15
N LYS A 94 15.12 -9.50 4.81
CA LYS A 94 14.40 -10.60 4.16
C LYS A 94 15.28 -11.69 3.57
N GLN A 95 16.46 -11.33 3.06
CA GLN A 95 17.33 -12.21 2.27
C GLN A 95 18.81 -12.13 2.68
N PRO A 96 19.15 -12.21 3.98
CA PRO A 96 20.54 -12.07 4.45
C PRO A 96 21.48 -13.11 3.83
N ARG A 97 20.98 -14.32 3.53
CA ARG A 97 21.74 -15.40 2.89
C ARG A 97 22.16 -15.13 1.45
N LYS A 98 21.51 -14.20 0.74
CA LYS A 98 21.94 -13.79 -0.61
C LYS A 98 23.08 -12.77 -0.55
N VAL A 99 23.15 -12.01 0.54
CA VAL A 99 24.14 -10.96 0.77
C VAL A 99 25.39 -11.50 1.48
N GLY A 100 25.23 -12.48 2.38
CA GLY A 100 26.32 -13.12 3.11
C GLY A 100 27.49 -13.58 2.23
N PRO A 101 27.28 -14.22 1.05
CA PRO A 101 28.36 -14.59 0.15
C PRO A 101 29.17 -13.41 -0.40
N ILE A 102 28.55 -12.23 -0.57
CA ILE A 102 29.24 -11.01 -1.01
C ILE A 102 30.18 -10.53 0.09
N ILE A 103 29.72 -10.53 1.34
CA ILE A 103 30.54 -10.17 2.51
C ILE A 103 31.66 -11.20 2.69
N ALA A 104 31.37 -12.48 2.51
CA ALA A 104 32.33 -13.56 2.62
C ALA A 104 33.49 -13.41 1.62
N LYS A 105 33.23 -12.95 0.39
CA LYS A 105 34.27 -12.64 -0.61
C LYS A 105 35.11 -11.43 -0.24
N LYS A 106 34.52 -10.45 0.45
CA LYS A 106 35.18 -9.23 0.92
C LYS A 106 35.43 -9.25 2.44
N SER A 107 35.68 -10.42 3.00
CA SER A 107 35.79 -10.62 4.46
C SER A 107 36.89 -9.75 5.09
N TYR A 108 37.96 -9.46 4.34
CA TYR A 108 39.05 -8.58 4.75
C TYR A 108 38.58 -7.17 5.13
N MET A 109 37.47 -6.67 4.56
CA MET A 109 36.93 -5.35 4.90
C MET A 109 36.38 -5.29 6.33
N LEU A 110 36.16 -6.44 6.98
CA LEU A 110 35.66 -6.50 8.36
C LEU A 110 36.74 -6.22 9.40
N GLU A 111 38.00 -6.07 9.01
CA GLU A 111 39.03 -5.53 9.90
C GLU A 111 38.59 -4.19 10.49
N ASP A 112 38.18 -3.24 9.63
CA ASP A 112 37.70 -1.92 10.04
C ASP A 112 36.37 -1.97 10.80
N PHE A 113 35.56 -3.00 10.55
CA PHE A 113 34.32 -3.22 11.28
C PHE A 113 34.57 -3.53 12.76
N PHE A 114 35.56 -4.37 13.06
CA PHE A 114 35.88 -4.78 14.42
C PHE A 114 36.88 -3.84 15.12
N ARG A 115 37.74 -3.16 14.36
CA ARG A 115 38.78 -2.25 14.89
C ARG A 115 38.19 -1.20 15.83
N GLY A 116 38.71 -1.16 17.06
CA GLY A 116 38.29 -0.22 18.10
C GLY A 116 36.86 -0.41 18.64
N ASN A 117 36.17 -1.49 18.28
CA ASN A 117 34.77 -1.72 18.62
C ASN A 117 34.56 -3.01 19.44
N PRO A 118 34.78 -2.97 20.77
CA PRO A 118 34.71 -4.17 21.61
C PRO A 118 33.33 -4.82 21.63
N ARG A 119 32.25 -4.03 21.45
CA ARG A 119 30.88 -4.56 21.39
C ARG A 119 30.67 -5.48 20.19
N ARG A 120 31.08 -5.06 18.99
CA ARG A 120 30.96 -5.84 17.75
C ARG A 120 31.78 -7.13 17.85
N ILE A 121 33.00 -7.02 18.38
CA ILE A 121 33.89 -8.16 18.65
C ILE A 121 33.18 -9.18 19.55
N LEU A 122 32.68 -8.73 20.70
CA LEU A 122 32.07 -9.63 21.66
C LEU A 122 30.78 -10.26 21.11
N GLN A 123 29.97 -9.52 20.36
CA GLN A 123 28.74 -10.05 19.77
C GLN A 123 29.00 -11.17 18.75
N TRP A 124 30.07 -11.06 17.95
CA TRP A 124 30.37 -12.06 16.92
C TRP A 124 31.18 -13.26 17.45
N PHE A 125 32.19 -12.99 18.30
CA PHE A 125 33.21 -13.97 18.65
C PHE A 125 33.05 -14.63 20.03
N SER A 126 32.15 -14.15 20.91
CA SER A 126 32.10 -14.66 22.30
C SER A 126 31.36 -15.99 22.50
N ASN A 127 30.58 -16.44 21.52
CA ASN A 127 29.65 -17.56 21.68
C ASN A 127 30.36 -18.91 21.52
N PHE A 128 31.28 -19.26 22.42
CA PHE A 128 31.91 -20.58 22.43
C PHE A 128 30.98 -21.63 23.06
N ALA A 129 30.92 -22.81 22.43
CA ALA A 129 30.22 -23.98 22.93
C ALA A 129 30.83 -24.47 24.26
N GLY A 130 29.97 -24.75 25.24
CA GLY A 130 30.32 -25.54 26.42
C GLY A 130 30.09 -27.04 26.21
N SER A 131 30.34 -27.84 27.26
CA SER A 131 30.16 -29.31 27.26
C SER A 131 28.69 -29.79 27.21
N GLY A 132 27.80 -29.04 26.54
CA GLY A 132 26.34 -29.24 26.53
C GLY A 132 25.68 -29.43 25.16
N GLY A 133 26.44 -29.63 24.08
CA GLY A 133 25.88 -29.97 22.75
C GLY A 133 25.36 -28.79 21.91
N LEU A 134 25.55 -27.54 22.36
CA LEU A 134 25.36 -26.36 21.52
C LEU A 134 26.62 -26.16 20.66
N GLU A 135 26.49 -25.90 19.36
CA GLU A 135 27.63 -25.58 18.50
C GLU A 135 28.19 -24.19 18.82
N HIS A 136 29.47 -23.96 18.50
CA HIS A 136 30.06 -22.62 18.57
C HIS A 136 29.27 -21.67 17.67
N GLY A 137 29.01 -20.44 18.14
CA GLY A 137 28.57 -19.35 17.29
C GLY A 137 29.58 -19.12 16.16
N LYS A 138 29.12 -18.63 15.01
CA LYS A 138 29.90 -18.68 13.75
C LYS A 138 31.25 -17.97 13.85
N GLY A 139 31.32 -16.79 14.47
CA GLY A 139 32.58 -16.09 14.71
C GLY A 139 33.51 -16.87 15.64
N ALA A 140 33.00 -17.38 16.77
CA ALA A 140 33.77 -18.20 17.71
C ALA A 140 34.29 -19.50 17.04
N LYS A 141 33.48 -20.12 16.17
CA LYS A 141 33.85 -21.28 15.37
C LYS A 141 34.98 -20.95 14.40
N ALA A 142 34.89 -19.84 13.68
CA ALA A 142 35.95 -19.38 12.78
C ALA A 142 37.26 -19.14 13.53
N LEU A 143 37.21 -18.44 14.68
CA LEU A 143 38.39 -18.15 15.49
C LEU A 143 39.07 -19.43 16.00
N SER A 144 38.29 -20.35 16.56
CA SER A 144 38.83 -21.63 17.05
C SER A 144 39.40 -22.51 15.94
N GLN A 145 38.68 -22.64 14.81
CA GLN A 145 39.13 -23.44 13.67
C GLN A 145 40.42 -22.87 13.06
N PHE A 146 40.47 -21.56 12.83
CA PHE A 146 41.65 -20.91 12.28
C PHE A 146 42.86 -21.04 13.21
N ALA A 147 42.68 -20.80 14.51
CA ALA A 147 43.76 -20.92 15.49
C ALA A 147 44.30 -22.35 15.60
N PHE A 148 43.46 -23.37 15.38
CA PHE A 148 43.90 -24.76 15.35
C PHE A 148 44.66 -25.14 14.09
N VAL A 149 44.20 -24.67 12.93
CA VAL A 149 44.84 -24.95 11.64
C VAL A 149 46.19 -24.24 11.56
N ASN A 150 46.27 -22.99 12.03
CA ASN A 150 47.45 -22.12 11.97
C ASN A 150 48.10 -21.94 13.35
N ARG A 151 48.30 -23.04 14.08
CA ARG A 151 48.79 -23.04 15.46
C ARG A 151 50.14 -22.35 15.66
N ASP A 152 50.98 -22.36 14.65
CA ASP A 152 52.31 -21.76 14.65
C ASP A 152 52.27 -20.24 14.55
N LEU A 153 51.21 -19.70 13.93
CA LEU A 153 51.01 -18.27 13.74
C LEU A 153 50.15 -17.67 14.86
N CYS A 154 49.08 -18.35 15.27
CA CYS A 154 48.05 -17.75 16.10
C CYS A 154 48.24 -17.92 17.60
N TRP A 155 49.01 -18.92 18.04
CA TRP A 155 48.92 -19.39 19.42
C TRP A 155 49.51 -18.44 20.44
N GLU A 156 50.54 -17.69 20.05
CA GLU A 156 51.14 -16.65 20.89
C GLU A 156 50.23 -15.42 21.00
N GLU A 157 49.33 -15.23 20.04
CA GLU A 157 48.39 -14.10 19.97
C GLU A 157 47.06 -14.37 20.70
N LEU A 158 46.83 -15.59 21.19
CA LEU A 158 45.65 -15.96 21.99
C LEU A 158 45.81 -15.50 23.45
N GLU A 159 44.92 -14.64 23.90
CA GLU A 159 44.91 -14.12 25.27
C GLU A 159 43.90 -14.87 26.15
N TRP A 160 44.33 -15.27 27.34
CA TRP A 160 43.54 -16.10 28.26
C TRP A 160 43.20 -15.31 29.54
N LYS A 161 41.97 -15.44 30.04
CA LYS A 161 41.54 -14.78 31.29
C LYS A 161 42.25 -15.31 32.54
N GLY A 162 42.85 -16.51 32.46
CA GLY A 162 43.57 -17.17 33.55
C GLY A 162 45.07 -16.84 33.59
N LYS A 163 45.74 -17.16 34.71
CA LYS A 163 47.18 -16.89 34.92
C LYS A 163 48.13 -17.69 34.01
N HIS A 164 47.64 -18.74 33.36
CA HIS A 164 48.45 -19.59 32.49
C HIS A 164 47.72 -19.77 31.15
N GLY A 165 48.43 -19.51 30.06
CA GLY A 165 47.95 -19.84 28.73
C GLY A 165 47.76 -21.35 28.57
N GLN A 166 46.82 -21.75 27.72
CA GLN A 166 46.55 -23.16 27.44
C GLN A 166 47.43 -23.63 26.29
N SER A 167 47.98 -24.84 26.35
CA SER A 167 48.80 -25.38 25.25
C SER A 167 47.92 -25.89 24.10
N PRO A 168 48.39 -25.87 22.83
CA PRO A 168 47.61 -26.33 21.69
C PRO A 168 47.09 -27.75 21.84
N ALA A 169 47.93 -28.64 22.37
CA ALA A 169 47.58 -30.04 22.62
C ALA A 169 46.47 -30.19 23.69
N MET A 170 46.45 -29.32 24.71
CA MET A 170 45.43 -29.34 25.75
C MET A 170 44.09 -28.82 25.23
N VAL A 171 44.09 -27.77 24.42
CA VAL A 171 42.85 -27.23 23.83
C VAL A 171 42.30 -28.16 22.75
N ALA A 172 43.15 -28.84 21.97
CA ALA A 172 42.72 -29.83 20.99
C ALA A 172 42.00 -31.03 21.63
N THR A 173 42.43 -31.44 22.83
CA THR A 173 41.78 -32.52 23.58
C THR A 173 40.57 -32.04 24.38
N LYS A 174 40.51 -30.75 24.74
CA LYS A 174 39.42 -30.14 25.51
C LYS A 174 39.05 -28.76 24.95
N PRO A 175 38.22 -28.70 23.88
CA PRO A 175 37.83 -27.44 23.24
C PRO A 175 37.11 -26.45 24.17
N GLN A 176 36.54 -26.92 25.29
CA GLN A 176 35.90 -26.07 26.30
C GLN A 176 36.83 -25.00 26.88
N TYR A 177 38.16 -25.14 26.75
CA TYR A 177 39.09 -24.11 27.19
C TYR A 177 38.90 -22.77 26.47
N PHE A 178 38.33 -22.74 25.26
CA PHE A 178 38.01 -21.47 24.59
C PHE A 178 37.00 -20.59 25.35
N LEU A 179 36.26 -21.14 26.32
CA LEU A 179 35.42 -20.34 27.23
C LEU A 179 36.25 -19.37 28.09
N ASP A 180 37.50 -19.73 28.37
CA ASP A 180 38.44 -18.93 29.16
C ASP A 180 39.22 -17.92 28.32
N LEU A 181 38.96 -17.84 27.00
CA LEU A 181 39.62 -16.89 26.10
C LEU A 181 39.16 -15.46 26.43
N ASP A 182 40.11 -14.53 26.50
CA ASP A 182 39.84 -13.10 26.40
C ASP A 182 39.63 -12.76 24.92
N VAL A 183 38.37 -12.91 24.49
CA VAL A 183 37.95 -12.74 23.10
C VAL A 183 38.26 -11.34 22.59
N GLN A 184 38.09 -10.31 23.42
CA GLN A 184 38.34 -8.94 23.00
C GLN A 184 39.83 -8.76 22.67
N ARG A 185 40.71 -9.08 23.63
CA ARG A 185 42.16 -8.93 23.43
C ARG A 185 42.68 -9.82 22.31
N THR A 186 42.19 -11.05 22.22
CA THR A 186 42.58 -11.98 21.15
C THR A 186 42.24 -11.41 19.77
N VAL A 187 41.03 -10.86 19.59
CA VAL A 187 40.64 -10.28 18.30
C VAL A 187 41.39 -8.98 18.03
N GLU A 188 41.69 -8.17 19.06
CA GLU A 188 42.58 -6.99 18.93
C GLU A 188 43.99 -7.40 18.46
N ASN A 189 44.57 -8.46 19.02
CA ASN A 189 45.84 -9.02 18.57
C ASN A 189 45.74 -9.52 17.12
N PHE A 190 44.65 -10.19 16.73
CA PHE A 190 44.47 -10.67 15.37
C PHE A 190 44.29 -9.53 14.34
N LEU A 191 43.74 -8.39 14.76
CA LEU A 191 43.66 -7.18 13.92
C LEU A 191 45.03 -6.53 13.68
N GLU A 192 46.02 -6.77 14.54
CA GLU A 192 47.35 -6.17 14.46
C GLU A 192 48.42 -7.14 13.91
N TYR A 193 48.38 -8.39 14.35
CA TYR A 193 49.47 -9.36 14.16
C TYR A 193 49.07 -10.56 13.29
N VAL A 194 47.78 -10.78 13.00
CA VAL A 194 47.30 -11.96 12.23
C VAL A 194 46.35 -11.55 11.09
N PRO A 195 46.80 -10.76 10.10
CA PRO A 195 45.96 -10.31 8.99
C PRO A 195 45.39 -11.46 8.15
N GLU A 196 46.06 -12.61 8.11
CA GLU A 196 45.65 -13.80 7.36
C GLU A 196 44.29 -14.34 7.82
N PHE A 197 43.90 -14.09 9.07
CA PHE A 197 42.60 -14.51 9.59
C PHE A 197 41.44 -13.86 8.82
N TRP A 198 41.55 -12.57 8.49
CA TRP A 198 40.47 -11.80 7.88
C TRP A 198 40.24 -12.14 6.41
N SER A 199 41.23 -12.77 5.77
CA SER A 199 41.14 -13.32 4.41
C SER A 199 41.02 -14.85 4.39
N SER A 200 40.87 -15.48 5.55
CA SER A 200 40.84 -16.94 5.68
C SER A 200 39.52 -17.54 5.20
N HIS A 201 39.59 -18.81 4.81
CA HIS A 201 38.39 -19.59 4.47
C HIS A 201 37.49 -19.76 5.70
N GLU A 202 38.05 -20.03 6.88
CA GLU A 202 37.30 -20.21 8.13
C GLU A 202 36.45 -18.98 8.48
N PHE A 203 37.03 -17.79 8.33
CA PHE A 203 36.29 -16.55 8.56
C PHE A 203 35.28 -16.28 7.45
N SER A 204 35.64 -16.45 6.18
CA SER A 204 34.74 -16.30 5.03
C SER A 204 33.50 -17.20 5.12
N GLU A 205 33.67 -18.48 5.46
CA GLU A 205 32.56 -19.43 5.65
C GLU A 205 31.59 -18.98 6.75
N SER A 206 32.10 -18.36 7.82
CA SER A 206 31.27 -17.88 8.94
C SER A 206 30.28 -16.79 8.54
N LEU A 207 30.55 -16.08 7.44
CA LEU A 207 29.80 -14.90 6.96
C LEU A 207 28.71 -15.25 5.94
N LYS A 208 28.78 -16.42 5.30
CA LYS A 208 27.92 -16.79 4.16
C LYS A 208 26.42 -16.71 4.42
N ASP A 209 25.99 -16.93 5.66
CA ASP A 209 24.57 -16.90 6.01
C ASP A 209 24.03 -15.48 6.25
N GLY A 210 24.91 -14.47 6.32
CA GLY A 210 24.53 -13.06 6.49
C GLY A 210 24.18 -12.64 7.92
N GLU A 211 24.28 -13.51 8.93
CA GLU A 211 23.94 -13.18 10.34
C GLU A 211 24.78 -12.03 10.92
N ILE A 212 25.96 -11.76 10.35
CA ILE A 212 26.79 -10.63 10.78
C ILE A 212 26.09 -9.28 10.54
N LEU A 213 25.15 -9.19 9.58
CA LEU A 213 24.41 -7.99 9.24
C LEU A 213 23.61 -7.43 10.43
N ASP A 214 23.15 -8.30 11.33
CA ASP A 214 22.32 -7.94 12.48
C ASP A 214 23.12 -7.26 13.60
N ILE A 215 24.45 -7.39 13.61
CA ILE A 215 25.31 -6.78 14.63
C ILE A 215 25.28 -5.25 14.49
N ASP A 216 25.36 -4.75 13.27
CA ASP A 216 25.30 -3.33 12.97
C ASP A 216 24.83 -3.09 11.53
N THR A 217 23.52 -3.16 11.36
CA THR A 217 22.87 -2.99 10.06
C THR A 217 23.26 -1.68 9.39
N LYS A 218 23.46 -0.61 10.17
CA LYS A 218 23.82 0.70 9.63
C LYS A 218 25.19 0.68 8.97
N PHE A 219 26.19 0.09 9.64
CA PHE A 219 27.53 -0.07 9.07
C PHE A 219 27.48 -0.83 7.74
N PHE A 220 26.75 -1.95 7.70
CA PHE A 220 26.65 -2.76 6.49
C PHE A 220 25.87 -2.05 5.37
N VAL A 221 24.83 -1.30 5.70
CA VAL A 221 24.11 -0.50 4.70
C VAL A 221 25.05 0.53 4.09
N ASP A 222 25.78 1.29 4.92
CA ASP A 222 26.74 2.29 4.42
C ASP A 222 27.84 1.65 3.55
N LEU A 223 28.37 0.49 3.98
CA LEU A 223 29.35 -0.31 3.22
C LEU A 223 28.77 -0.75 1.86
N PHE A 224 27.58 -1.32 1.83
CA PHE A 224 26.97 -1.82 0.59
C PHE A 224 26.60 -0.71 -0.37
N VAL A 225 26.12 0.44 0.13
CA VAL A 225 25.85 1.60 -0.71
C VAL A 225 27.14 2.13 -1.34
N ASP A 226 28.26 2.11 -0.61
CA ASP A 226 29.57 2.45 -1.16
C ASP A 226 30.01 1.44 -2.22
N LEU A 227 29.87 0.14 -1.97
CA LEU A 227 30.16 -0.91 -2.95
C LEU A 227 29.30 -0.76 -4.23
N MET A 228 28.03 -0.37 -4.09
CA MET A 228 27.13 -0.14 -5.23
C MET A 228 27.54 1.05 -6.09
N TYR A 229 27.83 2.21 -5.48
CA TYR A 229 27.97 3.45 -6.25
C TYR A 229 29.41 3.93 -6.45
N LYS A 230 30.34 3.55 -5.56
CA LYS A 230 31.76 3.90 -5.68
C LYS A 230 32.54 2.83 -6.42
N GLU A 231 32.26 1.57 -6.12
CA GLU A 231 32.96 0.41 -6.72
C GLU A 231 32.21 -0.24 -7.88
N ASP A 232 30.92 0.10 -8.07
CA ASP A 232 30.03 -0.48 -9.09
C ASP A 232 30.05 -2.02 -9.10
N PHE A 233 29.93 -2.62 -7.91
CA PHE A 233 30.08 -4.06 -7.74
C PHE A 233 28.86 -4.82 -8.28
N GLU A 234 29.03 -5.53 -9.40
CA GLU A 234 27.97 -6.20 -10.16
C GLU A 234 27.12 -7.18 -9.31
N GLU A 235 27.75 -7.95 -8.42
CA GLU A 235 27.04 -8.95 -7.61
C GLU A 235 25.97 -8.33 -6.70
N ILE A 236 26.14 -7.08 -6.26
CA ILE A 236 25.12 -6.40 -5.45
C ILE A 236 23.93 -6.02 -6.32
N TRP A 237 24.18 -5.55 -7.54
CA TRP A 237 23.12 -5.25 -8.50
C TRP A 237 22.34 -6.50 -8.89
N GLU A 238 22.99 -7.66 -9.01
CA GLU A 238 22.30 -8.94 -9.24
C GLU A 238 21.34 -9.30 -8.09
N VAL A 239 21.79 -9.18 -6.84
CA VAL A 239 20.94 -9.42 -5.66
C VAL A 239 19.76 -8.44 -5.61
N ILE A 240 20.01 -7.17 -5.93
CA ILE A 240 18.96 -6.14 -6.00
C ILE A 240 17.96 -6.45 -7.11
N ASP A 241 18.43 -6.82 -8.29
CA ASP A 241 17.58 -7.16 -9.44
C ASP A 241 16.67 -8.35 -9.14
N GLU A 242 17.21 -9.37 -8.48
CA GLU A 242 16.46 -10.55 -8.05
C GLU A 242 15.41 -10.15 -7.00
N PHE A 243 15.81 -9.40 -5.96
CA PHE A 243 14.91 -8.93 -4.90
C PHE A 243 13.76 -8.07 -5.45
N LEU A 244 14.07 -7.12 -6.34
CA LEU A 244 13.06 -6.28 -7.00
C LEU A 244 12.12 -7.06 -7.92
N THR A 245 12.52 -8.25 -8.37
CA THR A 245 11.68 -9.13 -9.20
C THR A 245 10.82 -10.07 -8.36
N GLU A 246 11.33 -10.54 -7.22
CA GLU A 246 10.63 -11.46 -6.31
C GLU A 246 9.58 -10.75 -5.45
N GLU A 247 9.86 -9.53 -4.99
CA GLU A 247 8.96 -8.77 -4.11
C GLU A 247 7.74 -8.19 -4.85
N SER A 248 6.64 -8.04 -4.11
CA SER A 248 5.43 -7.44 -4.69
C SER A 248 5.60 -5.93 -4.92
N PHE A 249 5.02 -5.41 -6.01
CA PHE A 249 5.02 -3.98 -6.31
C PHE A 249 4.50 -3.14 -5.14
N SER A 250 3.43 -3.64 -4.51
CA SER A 250 2.81 -2.99 -3.37
C SER A 250 3.78 -2.86 -2.20
N PHE A 251 4.49 -3.94 -1.86
CA PHE A 251 5.50 -3.94 -0.80
C PHE A 251 6.59 -2.89 -1.08
N LEU A 252 7.19 -2.93 -2.27
CA LEU A 252 8.23 -1.96 -2.63
C LEU A 252 7.74 -0.52 -2.58
N CYS A 253 6.52 -0.26 -3.07
CA CYS A 253 5.96 1.08 -3.05
C CYS A 253 5.74 1.61 -1.63
N HIS A 254 5.19 0.79 -0.72
CA HIS A 254 4.94 1.22 0.67
C HIS A 254 6.25 1.54 1.40
N HIS A 255 7.33 0.80 1.15
CA HIS A 255 8.60 1.06 1.83
C HIS A 255 9.44 2.15 1.16
N LEU A 256 9.42 2.25 -0.18
CA LEU A 256 10.32 3.15 -0.91
C LEU A 256 9.68 4.50 -1.26
N LEU A 257 8.38 4.58 -1.57
CA LEU A 257 7.77 5.85 -2.00
C LEU A 257 7.58 6.84 -0.85
N ILE A 258 7.38 6.34 0.37
CA ILE A 258 7.15 7.18 1.55
C ILE A 258 8.40 8.03 1.84
N ILE A 259 9.60 7.46 1.66
CA ILE A 259 10.87 8.14 1.96
C ILE A 259 11.35 9.10 0.86
N LEU A 260 10.78 9.03 -0.35
CA LEU A 260 11.21 9.88 -1.47
C LEU A 260 10.99 11.35 -1.14
N LYS A 261 11.92 12.21 -1.55
CA LYS A 261 11.65 13.65 -1.58
C LYS A 261 10.59 13.97 -2.63
N GLU A 262 10.06 15.18 -2.59
CA GLU A 262 9.02 15.61 -3.52
C GLU A 262 9.50 15.54 -4.99
N GLN A 263 10.71 16.06 -5.27
CA GLN A 263 11.32 15.99 -6.60
C GLN A 263 11.55 14.55 -7.07
N GLU A 264 11.92 13.65 -6.16
CA GLU A 264 12.16 12.24 -6.46
C GLU A 264 10.86 11.47 -6.72
N LEU A 265 9.80 11.81 -5.98
CA LEU A 265 8.45 11.30 -6.29
C LEU A 265 7.99 11.78 -7.67
N GLN A 266 8.28 13.03 -8.05
CA GLN A 266 7.97 13.53 -9.40
C GLN A 266 8.70 12.74 -10.48
N LEU A 267 9.98 12.44 -10.26
CA LEU A 267 10.76 11.59 -11.15
C LEU A 267 10.16 10.18 -11.24
N PHE A 268 9.79 9.58 -10.11
CA PHE A 268 9.13 8.27 -10.09
C PHE A 268 7.82 8.27 -10.89
N LEU A 269 6.98 9.29 -10.73
CA LEU A 269 5.73 9.47 -11.48
C LEU A 269 5.97 9.62 -12.99
N GLY A 270 7.05 10.30 -13.37
CA GLY A 270 7.48 10.40 -14.78
C GLY A 270 8.04 9.09 -15.35
N LEU A 271 8.61 8.23 -14.51
CA LEU A 271 9.12 6.93 -14.92
C LEU A 271 7.99 5.90 -15.03
N ILE A 272 7.12 5.80 -14.02
CA ILE A 272 6.05 4.79 -13.96
C ILE A 272 5.12 4.88 -15.17
N SER A 273 4.81 6.10 -15.64
CA SER A 273 3.94 6.31 -16.81
C SER A 273 4.43 5.60 -18.08
N LYS A 274 5.74 5.39 -18.22
CA LYS A 274 6.36 4.65 -19.35
C LYS A 274 6.15 3.14 -19.26
N TYR A 275 5.91 2.63 -18.06
CA TYR A 275 5.80 1.20 -17.77
C TYR A 275 4.36 0.73 -17.57
N LEU A 276 3.39 1.65 -17.51
CA LEU A 276 1.97 1.32 -17.44
C LEU A 276 1.46 0.82 -18.79
N ASN A 277 0.67 -0.25 -18.77
CA ASN A 277 -0.09 -0.73 -19.91
C ASN A 277 -1.55 -0.79 -19.48
N PRO A 278 -2.40 0.21 -19.82
CA PRO A 278 -3.81 0.11 -19.55
C PRO A 278 -4.40 -1.02 -20.41
N ARG A 279 -4.48 -2.24 -19.85
CA ARG A 279 -5.15 -3.35 -20.53
C ARG A 279 -6.63 -3.02 -20.57
N SER A 280 -7.18 -2.98 -21.79
CA SER A 280 -8.58 -2.69 -22.11
C SER A 280 -9.59 -3.76 -21.65
N GLN A 281 -9.21 -4.69 -20.78
CA GLN A 281 -10.07 -5.77 -20.33
C GLN A 281 -10.74 -5.38 -19.02
N SER A 282 -12.02 -5.01 -19.14
CA SER A 282 -12.96 -4.65 -18.08
C SER A 282 -12.33 -3.76 -17.00
N ILE A 283 -12.35 -2.44 -17.23
CA ILE A 283 -12.11 -1.46 -16.18
C ILE A 283 -13.09 -1.80 -15.05
N ASP A 284 -12.58 -2.23 -13.91
CA ASP A 284 -13.36 -2.34 -12.70
C ASP A 284 -13.36 -0.95 -12.07
N TYR A 285 -14.39 -0.21 -12.41
CA TYR A 285 -14.54 1.19 -12.07
C TYR A 285 -14.60 1.47 -10.55
N GLY A 286 -14.63 0.43 -9.71
CA GLY A 286 -14.52 0.51 -8.25
C GLY A 286 -13.08 0.57 -7.72
N ASN A 287 -12.05 0.23 -8.50
CA ASN A 287 -10.68 0.19 -8.01
C ASN A 287 -9.93 1.51 -8.24
N ALA A 288 -9.54 2.16 -7.14
CA ALA A 288 -8.79 3.42 -7.10
C ALA A 288 -7.49 3.38 -7.92
N SER A 289 -6.75 2.26 -7.89
CA SER A 289 -5.46 2.16 -8.57
C SER A 289 -5.59 2.07 -10.09
N GLN A 290 -6.67 1.48 -10.60
CA GLN A 290 -6.95 1.42 -12.04
C GLN A 290 -7.23 2.81 -12.61
N TRP A 291 -7.89 3.68 -11.83
CA TRP A 291 -8.12 5.05 -12.22
C TRP A 291 -6.83 5.85 -12.30
N LEU A 292 -6.00 5.74 -11.26
CA LEU A 292 -4.71 6.40 -11.25
C LEU A 292 -3.84 5.91 -12.43
N GLU A 293 -3.89 4.63 -12.75
CA GLU A 293 -3.21 4.08 -13.92
C GLU A 293 -3.69 4.70 -15.24
N ILE A 294 -5.00 4.81 -15.46
CA ILE A 294 -5.57 5.45 -16.66
C ILE A 294 -5.16 6.93 -16.75
N ILE A 295 -5.15 7.63 -15.60
CA ILE A 295 -4.73 9.03 -15.51
C ILE A 295 -3.24 9.13 -15.87
N LEU A 296 -2.38 8.29 -15.29
CA LEU A 296 -0.95 8.29 -15.53
C LEU A 296 -0.57 7.86 -16.96
N SER A 297 -1.31 6.94 -17.58
CA SER A 297 -1.02 6.43 -18.93
C SER A 297 -1.40 7.40 -20.05
N ASN A 298 -2.50 8.14 -19.88
CA ASN A 298 -3.04 9.02 -20.94
C ASN A 298 -2.41 10.42 -20.95
N CYS A 299 -1.52 10.71 -20.00
CA CYS A 299 -1.11 12.06 -19.69
C CYS A 299 0.41 12.09 -19.56
N THR A 300 1.06 12.40 -20.67
CA THR A 300 2.50 12.21 -20.90
C THR A 300 3.35 13.47 -20.66
N ALA A 301 2.79 14.53 -20.08
CA ALA A 301 3.48 15.81 -19.92
C ALA A 301 3.48 16.31 -18.46
N ASP A 302 4.68 16.66 -17.98
CA ASP A 302 5.01 17.48 -16.80
C ASP A 302 3.92 17.60 -15.74
N TRP A 303 3.68 16.50 -15.02
CA TRP A 303 2.84 16.52 -13.84
C TRP A 303 3.43 17.46 -12.81
N ILE A 304 2.68 18.50 -12.46
CA ILE A 304 2.89 19.20 -11.20
C ILE A 304 2.30 18.28 -10.13
N ILE A 305 3.11 17.84 -9.17
CA ILE A 305 2.69 16.94 -8.07
C ILE A 305 1.38 17.40 -7.44
N ASN A 306 1.20 18.72 -7.26
CA ASN A 306 -0.02 19.29 -6.69
C ASN A 306 -1.29 18.90 -7.46
N GLN A 307 -1.24 18.83 -8.79
CA GLN A 307 -2.39 18.42 -9.60
C GLN A 307 -2.70 16.93 -9.41
N LEU A 308 -1.67 16.09 -9.30
CA LEU A 308 -1.87 14.66 -9.08
C LEU A 308 -2.35 14.35 -7.67
N LEU A 309 -1.85 15.06 -6.65
CA LEU A 309 -2.34 14.98 -5.27
C LEU A 309 -3.83 15.34 -5.21
N LEU A 310 -4.21 16.47 -5.83
CA LEU A 310 -5.60 16.90 -5.92
C LEU A 310 -6.47 15.84 -6.62
N LEU A 311 -6.05 15.39 -7.81
CA LEU A 311 -6.78 14.40 -8.59
C LEU A 311 -6.96 13.10 -7.80
N ASN A 312 -5.91 12.59 -7.16
CA ASN A 312 -5.98 11.38 -6.34
C ASN A 312 -6.92 11.56 -5.14
N ALA A 313 -6.83 12.70 -4.44
CA ALA A 313 -7.67 13.00 -3.29
C ALA A 313 -9.17 13.03 -3.68
N VAL A 314 -9.51 13.74 -4.74
CA VAL A 314 -10.89 13.95 -5.18
C VAL A 314 -11.49 12.69 -5.81
N THR A 315 -10.70 11.88 -6.52
CA THR A 315 -11.19 10.66 -7.21
C THR A 315 -11.26 9.44 -6.31
N THR A 316 -10.26 9.24 -5.44
CA THR A 316 -10.10 7.97 -4.71
C THR A 316 -10.35 8.10 -3.21
N GLN A 317 -10.07 9.27 -2.63
CA GLN A 317 -10.06 9.49 -1.18
C GLN A 317 -11.14 10.48 -0.72
N GLY A 318 -12.33 10.45 -1.34
CA GLY A 318 -13.37 11.45 -1.08
C GLY A 318 -13.76 11.58 0.39
N ARG A 319 -13.82 10.45 1.10
CA ARG A 319 -14.12 10.40 2.55
C ARG A 319 -12.99 10.99 3.39
N GLN A 320 -11.74 10.68 3.07
CA GLN A 320 -10.56 11.19 3.78
C GLN A 320 -10.40 12.69 3.51
N LEU A 321 -10.66 13.15 2.29
CA LEU A 321 -10.68 14.58 1.97
C LEU A 321 -11.76 15.34 2.76
N LEU A 322 -12.94 14.73 2.94
CA LEU A 322 -13.99 15.30 3.79
C LEU A 322 -13.54 15.40 5.26
N ARG A 323 -12.88 14.35 5.79
CA ARG A 323 -12.33 14.36 7.17
C ARG A 323 -11.25 15.43 7.32
N LEU A 324 -10.31 15.51 6.40
CA LEU A 324 -9.28 16.53 6.37
C LEU A 324 -9.89 17.94 6.41
N MET A 325 -10.94 18.18 5.63
CA MET A 325 -11.65 19.46 5.62
C MET A 325 -12.38 19.74 6.95
N GLN A 326 -12.91 18.72 7.62
CA GLN A 326 -13.56 18.86 8.92
C GLN A 326 -12.56 19.14 10.05
N GLU A 327 -11.39 18.50 10.01
CA GLU A 327 -10.36 18.56 11.06
C GLU A 327 -9.43 19.78 10.90
N GLU A 328 -8.92 20.03 9.68
CA GLU A 328 -7.92 21.08 9.42
C GLU A 328 -8.49 22.35 8.76
N GLY A 329 -9.70 22.29 8.22
CA GLY A 329 -10.32 23.45 7.57
C GLY A 329 -10.71 24.54 8.57
N SER A 330 -10.46 25.81 8.24
CA SER A 330 -11.05 26.93 8.99
C SER A 330 -12.56 26.97 8.81
N GLU A 331 -13.30 27.48 9.79
CA GLU A 331 -14.77 27.61 9.69
C GLU A 331 -15.20 28.42 8.45
N ASP A 332 -14.46 29.47 8.12
CA ASP A 332 -14.69 30.26 6.90
C ASP A 332 -14.54 29.43 5.61
N LEU A 333 -13.53 28.55 5.56
CA LEU A 333 -13.29 27.68 4.41
C LEU A 333 -14.37 26.61 4.30
N LYS A 334 -14.79 26.01 5.42
CA LYS A 334 -15.90 25.05 5.47
C LYS A 334 -17.19 25.67 4.96
N GLU A 335 -17.53 26.88 5.41
CA GLU A 335 -18.75 27.57 4.99
C GLU A 335 -18.72 27.95 3.50
N LYS A 336 -17.57 28.39 2.98
CA LYS A 336 -17.38 28.69 1.55
C LYS A 336 -17.54 27.43 0.69
N ILE A 337 -16.88 26.33 1.04
CA ILE A 337 -17.01 25.06 0.33
C ILE A 337 -18.47 24.59 0.36
N LYS A 338 -19.12 24.65 1.53
CA LYS A 338 -20.53 24.28 1.66
C LYS A 338 -21.41 25.10 0.73
N LYS A 339 -21.30 26.43 0.74
CA LYS A 339 -22.07 27.31 -0.15
C LYS A 339 -21.84 26.98 -1.64
N LEU A 340 -20.59 26.78 -2.04
CA LEU A 340 -20.24 26.44 -3.43
C LEU A 340 -20.79 25.08 -3.86
N VAL A 341 -20.65 24.05 -3.02
CA VAL A 341 -21.16 22.71 -3.33
C VAL A 341 -22.69 22.71 -3.45
N PHE A 342 -23.38 23.45 -2.58
CA PHE A 342 -24.84 23.59 -2.66
C PHE A 342 -25.24 24.30 -3.96
N GLN A 343 -24.57 25.39 -4.33
CA GLN A 343 -24.79 26.08 -5.61
C GLN A 343 -24.53 25.16 -6.83
N LEU A 344 -23.44 24.39 -6.82
CA LEU A 344 -23.09 23.43 -7.87
C LEU A 344 -24.11 22.31 -8.05
N CYS A 345 -24.76 21.92 -6.96
CA CYS A 345 -25.72 20.82 -6.96
C CYS A 345 -27.17 21.30 -7.13
N GLU A 346 -27.46 22.60 -6.97
CA GLU A 346 -28.77 23.22 -7.17
C GLU A 346 -28.98 23.78 -8.58
N SER A 347 -27.91 24.10 -9.32
CA SER A 347 -27.98 24.61 -10.70
C SER A 347 -28.53 23.63 -11.75
N GLY A 348 -29.00 22.44 -11.35
CA GLY A 348 -29.41 21.37 -12.26
C GLY A 348 -30.72 21.61 -13.02
N TYR A 349 -30.62 22.17 -14.23
CA TYR A 349 -31.54 21.80 -15.31
C TYR A 349 -31.12 20.43 -15.89
N ALA A 350 -32.07 19.68 -16.44
CA ALA A 350 -31.88 18.28 -16.83
C ALA A 350 -30.77 17.99 -17.88
N ASN A 351 -30.16 19.03 -18.48
CA ASN A 351 -29.10 18.94 -19.49
C ASN A 351 -27.78 19.62 -19.08
N ASP A 352 -27.59 19.98 -17.81
CA ASP A 352 -26.50 20.88 -17.40
C ASP A 352 -25.10 20.24 -17.34
N LEU A 353 -25.02 18.91 -17.25
CA LEU A 353 -23.74 18.17 -17.32
C LEU A 353 -23.30 17.90 -18.77
N ALA A 354 -24.23 17.90 -19.72
CA ALA A 354 -23.98 17.66 -21.14
C ALA A 354 -22.93 18.63 -21.74
N PRO A 355 -22.99 19.96 -21.52
CA PRO A 355 -21.97 20.87 -22.05
C PRO A 355 -20.60 20.67 -21.39
N ILE A 356 -20.53 20.29 -20.11
CA ILE A 356 -19.26 19.98 -19.44
C ILE A 356 -18.64 18.73 -20.08
N VAL A 357 -19.41 17.65 -20.24
CA VAL A 357 -18.91 16.43 -20.90
C VAL A 357 -18.63 16.67 -22.40
N LYS A 358 -19.38 17.55 -23.08
CA LYS A 358 -19.13 17.95 -24.48
C LYS A 358 -17.85 18.76 -24.63
N GLU A 359 -17.60 19.72 -23.73
CA GLU A 359 -16.35 20.48 -23.69
C GLU A 359 -15.17 19.57 -23.30
N CYS A 360 -15.40 18.55 -22.47
CA CYS A 360 -14.42 17.50 -22.19
C CYS A 360 -13.98 16.74 -23.46
N PHE A 361 -14.84 16.62 -24.48
CA PHE A 361 -14.43 16.04 -25.77
C PHE A 361 -13.41 16.90 -26.52
N ASN A 362 -13.44 18.23 -26.33
CA ASN A 362 -12.63 19.19 -27.07
C ASN A 362 -11.33 19.58 -26.32
N ARG A 363 -11.19 19.23 -25.04
CA ARG A 363 -10.06 19.61 -24.17
C ARG A 363 -9.01 18.51 -24.01
N LYS A 364 -7.87 18.87 -23.40
CA LYS A 364 -6.90 17.92 -22.88
C LYS A 364 -7.59 16.98 -21.88
N THR A 365 -7.41 15.67 -22.05
CA THR A 365 -7.96 14.57 -21.25
C THR A 365 -7.91 14.83 -19.73
N ILE A 366 -6.84 15.46 -19.23
CA ILE A 366 -6.63 15.76 -17.80
C ILE A 366 -7.66 16.76 -17.26
N GLU A 367 -7.89 17.86 -17.98
CA GLU A 367 -8.79 18.92 -17.51
C GLU A 367 -10.23 18.39 -17.42
N ALA A 368 -10.60 17.55 -18.37
CA ALA A 368 -11.87 16.84 -18.37
C ALA A 368 -12.01 15.93 -17.14
N ILE A 369 -11.02 15.06 -16.90
CA ILE A 369 -11.02 14.16 -15.74
C ILE A 369 -11.11 14.96 -14.43
N LYS A 370 -10.40 16.08 -14.34
CA LYS A 370 -10.40 16.97 -13.18
C LYS A 370 -11.78 17.60 -12.90
N LEU A 371 -12.44 18.13 -13.93
CA LEU A 371 -13.77 18.72 -13.76
C LEU A 371 -14.80 17.67 -13.32
N LEU A 372 -14.77 16.49 -13.93
CA LEU A 372 -15.66 15.40 -13.58
C LEU A 372 -15.41 14.85 -12.17
N SER A 373 -14.14 14.80 -11.74
CA SER A 373 -13.80 14.35 -10.39
C SER A 373 -14.26 15.35 -9.33
N LEU A 374 -14.02 16.65 -9.54
CA LEU A 374 -14.50 17.70 -8.64
C LEU A 374 -16.02 17.70 -8.52
N GLN A 375 -16.71 17.51 -9.64
CA GLN A 375 -18.17 17.40 -9.66
C GLN A 375 -18.67 16.16 -8.90
N SER A 376 -17.98 15.03 -9.02
CA SER A 376 -18.30 13.81 -8.27
C SER A 376 -18.07 14.01 -6.77
N TRP A 377 -16.98 14.65 -6.38
CA TRP A 377 -16.71 14.96 -4.97
C TRP A 377 -17.71 15.96 -4.39
N ALA A 378 -18.17 16.95 -5.16
CA ALA A 378 -19.25 17.83 -4.73
C ALA A 378 -20.54 17.06 -4.41
N ILE A 379 -20.87 16.03 -5.22
CA ILE A 379 -21.98 15.11 -4.91
C ILE A 379 -21.69 14.32 -3.63
N HIS A 380 -20.48 13.78 -3.47
CA HIS A 380 -20.07 13.06 -2.26
C HIS A 380 -20.26 13.90 -1.00
N PHE A 381 -19.80 15.15 -1.04
CA PHE A 381 -19.92 16.12 0.06
C PHE A 381 -21.39 16.35 0.42
N ARG A 382 -22.22 16.69 -0.57
CA ARG A 382 -23.64 16.97 -0.35
C ARG A 382 -24.39 15.75 0.19
N LEU A 383 -24.10 14.57 -0.35
CA LEU A 383 -24.66 13.31 0.15
C LEU A 383 -24.28 13.06 1.62
N SER A 384 -23.03 13.36 1.99
CA SER A 384 -22.54 13.15 3.37
C SER A 384 -23.13 14.14 4.38
N GLU A 385 -23.49 15.36 3.95
CA GLU A 385 -24.03 16.43 4.81
C GLU A 385 -25.56 16.45 4.91
N GLU A 386 -26.30 16.12 3.84
CA GLU A 386 -27.77 16.25 3.81
C GLU A 386 -28.51 14.94 4.14
N PHE A 387 -27.87 13.78 3.96
CA PHE A 387 -28.57 12.48 3.97
C PHE A 387 -28.24 11.64 5.19
N HIS A 388 -29.03 11.82 6.24
CA HIS A 388 -28.88 11.07 7.50
C HIS A 388 -30.04 10.12 7.81
N SER A 389 -31.21 10.29 7.17
CA SER A 389 -32.39 9.46 7.43
C SER A 389 -32.61 8.43 6.32
N PRO A 390 -33.17 7.25 6.63
CA PRO A 390 -33.52 6.26 5.61
C PRO A 390 -34.46 6.81 4.54
N GLU A 391 -35.41 7.67 4.93
CA GLU A 391 -36.40 8.26 4.03
C GLU A 391 -35.76 9.21 3.02
N SER A 392 -34.73 9.97 3.42
CA SER A 392 -34.03 10.86 2.50
C SER A 392 -33.22 10.08 1.47
N TRP A 393 -32.58 8.98 1.86
CA TRP A 393 -31.91 8.05 0.95
C TRP A 393 -32.88 7.39 -0.04
N GLU A 394 -34.01 6.90 0.44
CA GLU A 394 -35.01 6.25 -0.41
C GLU A 394 -35.64 7.23 -1.40
N SER A 395 -35.91 8.47 -0.97
CA SER A 395 -36.36 9.55 -1.84
C SER A 395 -35.33 9.90 -2.92
N LEU A 396 -34.04 9.96 -2.58
CA LEU A 396 -32.95 10.16 -3.53
C LEU A 396 -32.93 9.04 -4.59
N PHE A 397 -33.05 7.78 -4.16
CA PHE A 397 -33.02 6.63 -5.06
C PHE A 397 -34.17 6.67 -6.06
N ILE A 398 -35.40 6.90 -5.58
CA ILE A 398 -36.60 6.99 -6.43
C ILE A 398 -36.46 8.12 -7.44
N THR A 399 -36.04 9.30 -6.96
CA THR A 399 -35.87 10.50 -7.79
C THR A 399 -34.86 10.29 -8.91
N ASN A 400 -33.78 9.55 -8.64
CA ASN A 400 -32.71 9.28 -9.60
C ASN A 400 -32.89 7.96 -10.36
N GLY A 401 -34.04 7.29 -10.22
CA GLY A 401 -34.32 6.02 -10.90
C GLY A 401 -33.48 4.82 -10.44
N ILE A 402 -32.85 4.91 -9.27
CA ILE A 402 -32.09 3.81 -8.67
C ILE A 402 -33.07 2.85 -8.00
N ARG A 403 -33.04 1.56 -8.39
CA ARG A 403 -33.83 0.53 -7.73
C ARG A 403 -33.07 0.03 -6.49
N PHE A 404 -33.76 -0.19 -5.39
CA PHE A 404 -33.15 -0.63 -4.14
C PHE A 404 -33.96 -1.74 -3.45
N ARG A 405 -33.29 -2.54 -2.60
CA ARG A 405 -33.91 -3.51 -1.68
C ARG A 405 -33.36 -3.28 -0.27
N LYS A 406 -34.21 -3.27 0.74
CA LYS A 406 -33.78 -3.22 2.14
C LYS A 406 -33.25 -4.59 2.55
N SER A 407 -32.00 -4.67 3.03
CA SER A 407 -31.52 -5.90 3.65
C SER A 407 -31.93 -5.91 5.12
N ASN A 408 -33.10 -6.47 5.39
CA ASN A 408 -33.52 -6.71 6.78
C ASN A 408 -32.64 -7.84 7.36
N LYS A 409 -31.76 -7.52 8.31
CA LYS A 409 -31.06 -8.53 9.14
C LYS A 409 -31.98 -9.27 10.12
N TYR A 410 -33.29 -8.98 10.12
CA TYR A 410 -34.28 -9.66 10.95
C TYR A 410 -35.52 -10.04 10.14
N ALA A 411 -35.48 -11.22 9.51
CA ALA A 411 -36.66 -11.96 9.06
C ALA A 411 -36.53 -13.45 9.42
N LEU A 412 -35.90 -13.74 10.56
CA LEU A 412 -36.08 -14.98 11.31
C LEU A 412 -36.58 -14.56 12.68
N LEU A 413 -37.78 -15.02 13.04
CA LEU A 413 -38.59 -14.67 14.21
C LEU A 413 -39.58 -13.52 13.97
N HIS A 414 -40.64 -13.79 13.21
CA HIS A 414 -42.02 -13.61 13.70
C HIS A 414 -42.94 -14.47 12.82
N ASP A 415 -43.24 -15.65 13.36
CA ASP A 415 -44.42 -16.42 12.99
C ASP A 415 -45.53 -15.89 13.91
N GLU A 416 -46.39 -15.01 13.38
CA GLU A 416 -47.71 -14.80 13.97
C GLU A 416 -48.67 -14.28 12.90
N PHE A 417 -49.80 -14.98 12.82
CA PHE A 417 -50.89 -14.81 11.88
C PHE A 417 -51.50 -13.39 11.92
N SER A 418 -51.82 -12.84 10.75
CA SER A 418 -53.01 -12.00 10.58
C SER A 418 -53.49 -12.08 9.14
N GLU A 419 -54.63 -12.72 8.97
CA GLU A 419 -55.48 -12.71 7.77
C GLU A 419 -56.21 -11.36 7.64
N ASP A 420 -56.89 -11.19 6.48
CA ASP A 420 -57.95 -10.21 6.14
C ASP A 420 -57.49 -8.78 5.75
N TYR A 421 -57.88 -8.13 4.64
CA TYR A 421 -58.84 -8.26 3.51
C TYR A 421 -58.16 -7.59 2.27
N GLY A 422 -58.46 -7.76 0.98
CA GLY A 422 -59.61 -8.27 0.23
C GLY A 422 -59.82 -7.39 -1.04
N SER A 423 -59.86 -8.00 -2.23
CA SER A 423 -60.52 -7.61 -3.52
C SER A 423 -59.74 -8.21 -4.72
N ASP A 424 -60.14 -9.37 -5.26
CA ASP A 424 -61.11 -9.61 -6.37
C ASP A 424 -60.92 -8.62 -7.54
N TRP A 425 -60.61 -8.99 -8.78
CA TRP A 425 -61.09 -10.09 -9.67
C TRP A 425 -59.89 -10.59 -10.53
N ASP A 426 -59.79 -11.76 -11.17
CA ASP A 426 -60.81 -12.55 -11.85
C ASP A 426 -60.29 -13.99 -12.17
N GLU A 427 -61.23 -14.93 -12.26
CA GLU A 427 -61.05 -16.38 -12.43
C GLU A 427 -60.46 -16.83 -13.78
N ARG A 428 -59.62 -17.88 -13.75
CA ARG A 428 -59.91 -19.15 -14.47
C ARG A 428 -58.99 -20.32 -14.06
N TYR A 429 -59.59 -21.29 -13.34
CA TYR A 429 -59.48 -22.76 -13.47
C TYR A 429 -58.16 -23.32 -14.08
N SER A 430 -57.43 -24.28 -13.50
CA SER A 430 -57.90 -25.46 -12.79
C SER A 430 -56.76 -26.45 -12.43
N LYS A 431 -57.08 -27.35 -11.48
CA LYS A 431 -56.57 -28.72 -11.28
C LYS A 431 -55.26 -28.96 -10.51
N THR A 432 -55.47 -29.20 -9.21
CA THR A 432 -55.15 -30.46 -8.50
C THR A 432 -53.90 -31.24 -8.93
N LEU A 433 -52.97 -31.42 -7.99
CA LEU A 433 -52.43 -32.74 -7.61
C LEU A 433 -51.80 -32.68 -6.21
N LYS A 434 -52.51 -33.26 -5.24
CA LYS A 434 -51.98 -33.62 -3.92
C LYS A 434 -51.11 -34.87 -4.09
N SER A 435 -49.88 -34.83 -3.59
CA SER A 435 -49.16 -36.04 -3.19
C SER A 435 -48.38 -35.79 -1.90
N LYS A 436 -48.95 -36.28 -0.80
CA LYS A 436 -48.26 -36.47 0.48
C LYS A 436 -47.27 -37.62 0.33
N LYS A 437 -46.04 -37.49 0.86
CA LYS A 437 -45.46 -38.49 1.78
C LYS A 437 -44.13 -38.07 2.43
N LYS A 438 -44.23 -37.93 3.76
CA LYS A 438 -43.37 -38.51 4.82
C LYS A 438 -41.98 -37.91 5.09
N ARG A 439 -41.99 -37.13 6.18
CA ARG A 439 -40.94 -36.96 7.21
C ARG A 439 -40.09 -38.22 7.44
N LYS A 440 -38.77 -38.05 7.54
CA LYS A 440 -37.93 -38.77 8.53
C LYS A 440 -36.89 -37.81 9.12
N HIS A 441 -37.01 -37.58 10.44
CA HIS A 441 -36.00 -36.96 11.28
C HIS A 441 -34.78 -37.88 11.43
N LYS A 442 -33.57 -37.31 11.42
CA LYS A 442 -32.47 -37.75 12.27
C LYS A 442 -31.69 -36.53 12.78
N LYS A 443 -31.75 -36.31 14.09
CA LYS A 443 -30.93 -35.38 14.88
C LYS A 443 -29.72 -36.13 15.45
N LYS A 444 -28.70 -35.35 15.86
CA LYS A 444 -27.42 -35.66 16.57
C LYS A 444 -26.23 -35.88 15.62
N ARG A 445 -25.04 -35.28 15.86
CA ARG A 445 -24.43 -34.94 17.15
C ARG A 445 -23.28 -33.92 16.94
N ARG A 446 -23.18 -32.91 17.83
CA ARG A 446 -21.99 -32.06 18.03
C ARG A 446 -20.82 -32.92 18.54
N ARG A 447 -19.59 -32.62 18.11
CA ARG A 447 -18.34 -32.98 18.78
C ARG A 447 -17.43 -31.75 18.82
N SER A 448 -17.11 -31.33 20.04
CA SER A 448 -15.99 -30.49 20.42
C SER A 448 -14.74 -31.35 20.52
N PHE A 449 -13.57 -30.84 20.08
CA PHE A 449 -12.28 -31.05 20.74
C PHE A 449 -11.32 -29.93 20.34
N ASP A 450 -10.48 -29.60 21.32
CA ASP A 450 -9.72 -28.37 21.57
C ASP A 450 -8.24 -28.52 21.10
N PRO A 451 -7.29 -27.60 21.42
CA PRO A 451 -6.32 -27.03 20.48
C PRO A 451 -4.89 -27.62 20.60
N ASP A 452 -4.09 -27.47 19.54
CA ASP A 452 -2.73 -26.88 19.57
C ASP A 452 -2.04 -27.09 18.20
N LYS A 453 -1.64 -25.97 17.59
CA LYS A 453 -0.28 -25.74 17.04
C LYS A 453 -0.21 -24.35 16.43
N SER A 454 0.77 -23.62 16.95
CA SER A 454 1.25 -22.28 16.61
C SER A 454 1.62 -22.11 15.15
N ASP A 455 1.26 -20.95 14.60
CA ASP A 455 2.15 -20.16 13.75
C ASP A 455 1.92 -18.69 14.11
N GLU A 456 2.87 -18.13 14.85
CA GLU A 456 2.97 -16.71 15.16
C GLU A 456 3.52 -15.99 13.92
N ASN A 457 2.65 -15.30 13.20
CA ASN A 457 3.01 -14.14 12.40
C ASN A 457 2.33 -12.94 13.04
N GLU A 458 3.08 -12.22 13.87
CA GLU A 458 2.70 -10.91 14.42
C GLU A 458 2.62 -9.88 13.28
N LEU A 459 1.50 -9.89 12.55
CA LEU A 459 0.98 -8.66 11.95
C LEU A 459 0.17 -7.98 13.05
N LYS A 460 0.79 -6.96 13.68
CA LYS A 460 0.06 -5.97 14.45
C LYS A 460 -0.89 -5.27 13.50
N ASP A 461 -2.13 -5.77 13.48
CA ASP A 461 -3.30 -5.05 12.99
C ASP A 461 -3.34 -3.70 13.71
N PHE A 462 -2.85 -2.66 13.03
CA PHE A 462 -2.97 -1.29 13.49
C PHE A 462 -4.45 -0.90 13.50
N ASP A 463 -5.04 -0.98 14.68
CA ASP A 463 -6.19 -0.23 15.19
C ASP A 463 -7.18 0.35 14.16
N LEU A 464 -8.07 -0.51 13.69
CA LEU A 464 -9.44 -0.12 13.28
C LEU A 464 -10.37 0.13 14.48
N SER A 465 -9.82 0.23 15.70
CA SER A 465 -10.57 0.21 16.96
C SER A 465 -11.03 1.60 17.46
N ASN A 466 -10.61 2.70 16.84
CA ASN A 466 -10.95 4.05 17.33
C ASN A 466 -12.16 4.75 16.67
N ASN A 467 -12.90 4.11 15.77
CA ASN A 467 -14.15 4.67 15.22
C ASN A 467 -15.39 4.39 16.09
N ARG A 468 -15.22 4.30 17.41
CA ARG A 468 -16.31 4.01 18.36
C ARG A 468 -16.98 5.27 18.91
N LEU A 469 -17.18 6.29 18.08
CA LEU A 469 -18.09 7.39 18.37
C LEU A 469 -19.38 7.20 17.58
N GLY A 470 -20.37 6.59 18.25
CA GLY A 470 -21.79 6.69 17.86
C GLY A 470 -22.35 5.58 16.97
N LEU A 471 -22.40 4.33 17.46
CA LEU A 471 -23.28 3.30 16.91
C LEU A 471 -24.76 3.71 17.10
N GLN A 472 -25.31 4.52 16.20
CA GLN A 472 -26.76 4.61 16.00
C GLN A 472 -27.22 3.44 15.13
N SER A 473 -27.63 2.36 15.82
CA SER A 473 -28.21 1.12 15.30
C SER A 473 -29.58 1.30 14.61
N LYS A 474 -29.78 2.32 13.77
CA LYS A 474 -31.06 2.58 13.08
C LYS A 474 -30.99 2.83 11.57
N ALA A 475 -29.80 2.93 10.97
CA ALA A 475 -29.69 3.03 9.51
C ALA A 475 -29.97 1.66 8.87
N GLY A 476 -30.95 1.60 7.96
CA GLY A 476 -31.18 0.40 7.15
C GLY A 476 -29.99 0.16 6.23
N ASP A 477 -29.68 -1.10 5.92
CA ASP A 477 -28.72 -1.47 4.88
C ASP A 477 -29.47 -1.65 3.55
N TRP A 478 -28.92 -1.18 2.43
CA TRP A 478 -29.56 -1.23 1.11
C TRP A 478 -28.73 -2.01 0.08
N LEU A 479 -29.39 -2.85 -0.72
CA LEU A 479 -28.85 -3.39 -1.97
C LEU A 479 -29.33 -2.51 -3.12
N LEU A 480 -28.43 -2.05 -3.99
CA LEU A 480 -28.77 -1.11 -5.07
C LEU A 480 -28.70 -1.76 -6.45
N SER A 481 -29.36 -1.20 -7.45
CA SER A 481 -29.23 -1.65 -8.83
C SER A 481 -27.93 -1.20 -9.50
N THR A 482 -27.25 -0.19 -8.93
CA THR A 482 -26.01 0.40 -9.46
C THR A 482 -24.84 -0.58 -9.54
N ASP A 483 -24.83 -1.59 -8.67
CA ASP A 483 -23.85 -2.69 -8.60
C ASP A 483 -24.51 -4.05 -8.90
N GLY A 484 -25.73 -4.05 -9.45
CA GLY A 484 -26.45 -5.29 -9.73
C GLY A 484 -26.90 -6.06 -8.47
N TYR A 485 -27.05 -5.38 -7.33
CA TYR A 485 -27.39 -5.95 -6.02
C TYR A 485 -26.30 -6.90 -5.46
N SER A 486 -25.03 -6.66 -5.80
CA SER A 486 -23.92 -7.49 -5.31
C SER A 486 -23.55 -7.21 -3.86
N THR A 487 -23.69 -5.96 -3.41
CA THR A 487 -23.15 -5.50 -2.12
C THR A 487 -24.21 -4.76 -1.31
N THR A 488 -24.25 -5.01 0.01
CA THR A 488 -25.09 -4.26 0.95
C THR A 488 -24.37 -2.97 1.36
N TRP A 489 -25.00 -1.83 1.12
CA TRP A 489 -24.47 -0.50 1.40
C TRP A 489 -25.12 0.08 2.65
N SER A 490 -24.29 0.54 3.59
CA SER A 490 -24.73 1.28 4.76
C SER A 490 -24.91 2.76 4.43
N SER A 491 -25.63 3.51 5.27
CA SER A 491 -25.76 4.97 5.12
C SER A 491 -24.42 5.72 5.12
N VAL A 492 -23.39 5.13 5.72
CA VAL A 492 -22.03 5.70 5.78
C VAL A 492 -21.27 5.49 4.47
N ASP A 493 -21.55 4.40 3.75
CA ASP A 493 -20.84 4.01 2.52
C ASP A 493 -21.53 4.52 1.25
N LEU A 494 -22.83 4.80 1.31
CA LEU A 494 -23.61 5.29 0.18
C LEU A 494 -23.07 6.58 -0.47
N PRO A 495 -22.65 7.63 0.27
CA PRO A 495 -22.10 8.83 -0.35
C PRO A 495 -20.89 8.56 -1.25
N GLU A 496 -20.03 7.62 -0.84
CA GLU A 496 -18.80 7.28 -1.57
C GLU A 496 -19.09 6.37 -2.76
N HIS A 497 -19.97 5.38 -2.58
CA HIS A 497 -20.39 4.49 -3.64
C HIS A 497 -21.07 5.24 -4.79
N LEU A 498 -22.06 6.08 -4.48
CA LEU A 498 -22.82 6.81 -5.50
C LEU A 498 -21.96 7.83 -6.24
N SER A 499 -21.09 8.58 -5.54
CA SER A 499 -20.21 9.55 -6.19
C SER A 499 -19.23 8.87 -7.15
N LYS A 500 -18.62 7.76 -6.73
CA LYS A 500 -17.74 6.94 -7.57
C LYS A 500 -18.48 6.33 -8.76
N HIS A 501 -19.73 5.90 -8.56
CA HIS A 501 -20.57 5.39 -9.63
C HIS A 501 -20.89 6.48 -10.68
N CYS A 502 -21.27 7.69 -10.24
CA CYS A 502 -21.47 8.83 -11.15
C CYS A 502 -20.18 9.14 -11.95
N PHE A 503 -19.05 9.27 -11.26
CA PHE A 503 -17.75 9.54 -11.89
C PHE A 503 -17.39 8.49 -12.95
N SER A 504 -17.57 7.21 -12.60
CA SER A 504 -17.37 6.08 -13.49
C SER A 504 -18.21 6.20 -14.76
N LEU A 505 -19.51 6.46 -14.64
CA LEU A 505 -20.42 6.58 -15.77
C LEU A 505 -20.02 7.76 -16.68
N TRP A 506 -19.73 8.93 -16.09
CA TRP A 506 -19.36 10.11 -16.86
C TRP A 506 -18.05 9.92 -17.62
N LEU A 507 -17.07 9.25 -17.00
CA LEU A 507 -15.84 8.90 -17.69
C LEU A 507 -16.03 7.85 -18.78
N LYS A 508 -16.94 6.88 -18.60
CA LYS A 508 -17.28 5.95 -19.69
C LYS A 508 -17.78 6.70 -20.92
N TRP A 509 -18.66 7.68 -20.73
CA TRP A 509 -19.17 8.52 -21.82
C TRP A 509 -18.06 9.38 -22.44
N ALA A 510 -17.16 9.94 -21.62
CA ALA A 510 -15.99 10.68 -22.08
C ALA A 510 -15.07 9.82 -22.97
N PHE A 511 -14.67 8.64 -22.47
CA PHE A 511 -13.74 7.74 -23.15
C PHE A 511 -14.32 7.06 -24.38
N SER A 512 -15.62 6.72 -24.40
CA SER A 512 -16.24 6.13 -25.60
C SER A 512 -16.16 7.10 -26.78
N LYS A 513 -16.44 8.39 -26.54
CA LYS A 513 -16.38 9.42 -27.57
C LYS A 513 -14.95 9.78 -27.98
N TRP A 514 -13.98 9.75 -27.06
CA TRP A 514 -12.57 9.93 -27.44
C TRP A 514 -12.03 8.82 -28.33
N ARG A 515 -12.53 7.59 -28.23
CA ARG A 515 -12.18 6.49 -29.16
C ARG A 515 -12.85 6.61 -30.52
N ASP A 516 -14.00 7.27 -30.61
CA ASP A 516 -14.70 7.48 -31.89
C ASP A 516 -14.10 8.65 -32.71
N VAL A 517 -13.28 9.50 -32.07
CA VAL A 517 -12.66 10.70 -32.67
C VAL A 517 -11.18 10.47 -33.07
N ALA A 518 -10.56 9.41 -32.56
CA ALA A 518 -9.19 8.98 -32.89
C ALA A 518 -9.19 7.88 -33.95
#